data_AF-C1FHQ0-F1
#
_entry.id   AF-C1FHQ0-F1
#
_cell.length_a   1.000
_cell.length_b   1.000
_cell.length_c   1.000
_cell.angle_alpha   90.00
_cell.angle_beta   90.00
_cell.angle_gamma   90.00
#
_symmetry.space_group_name_H-M   'P 1'
#
loop_
_entity.id
_entity.type
_entity.pdbx_description
1 polymer ?
#
loop_
_entity_poly.entity_id
_entity_poly.type
_entity_poly.pdbx_seq_one_letter_code
_entity_poly.pdbx_strand_id
1 'polypeptide(L)'
;MDPSSSAGLTRGFQVALCTLTLTGFLELFCASKTVASLLKSKEGPSLYRACLRANLVNNLAIGPITYALATEFFVYKSDPDSGYSLIRSFTSALGLVVTHALGYHYAHSQMHRPQMYWAHKFHHAFAKHVTPSSANAVSVVEYAYAYMLPFVVGCAVCAPDERALLTAVAVISVNNLLIHTPALEVLPQQL
;
A
#
# COMPACT_ATOMS: atom_id res chain seq x y z
N MET A 1 6.98 27.74 -0.39
CA MET A 1 6.97 26.27 -0.24
C MET A 1 8.35 25.88 0.21
N ASP A 2 8.46 25.20 1.36
CA ASP A 2 9.73 24.71 1.89
C ASP A 2 10.28 23.65 0.92
N PRO A 3 11.55 23.74 0.44
CA PRO A 3 12.16 22.75 -0.45
C PRO A 3 12.10 21.31 0.08
N SER A 4 11.93 21.09 1.39
CA SER A 4 11.73 19.75 1.97
C SER A 4 10.39 19.12 1.56
N SER A 5 9.32 19.91 1.51
CA SER A 5 7.96 19.46 1.22
C SER A 5 7.78 19.00 -0.23
N SER A 6 8.45 19.67 -1.18
CA SER A 6 8.40 19.31 -2.60
C SER A 6 9.18 18.03 -2.90
N ALA A 7 10.28 17.79 -2.17
CA ALA A 7 11.05 16.56 -2.25
C ALA A 7 10.25 15.35 -1.73
N GLY A 8 9.59 15.50 -0.58
CA GLY A 8 8.72 14.45 0.00
C GLY A 8 7.56 14.08 -0.94
N LEU A 9 6.89 15.08 -1.52
CA LEU A 9 5.79 14.85 -2.45
C LEU A 9 6.27 14.14 -3.73
N THR A 10 7.41 14.56 -4.28
CA THR A 10 8.01 13.92 -5.48
C THR A 10 8.29 12.44 -5.23
N ARG A 11 8.90 12.09 -4.09
CA ARG A 11 9.17 10.70 -3.72
C ARG A 11 7.90 9.91 -3.48
N GLY A 12 6.91 10.52 -2.83
CA GLY A 12 5.57 9.93 -2.68
C GLY A 12 4.95 9.56 -4.03
N PHE A 13 5.04 10.44 -5.02
CA PHE A 13 4.59 10.14 -6.39
C PHE A 13 5.40 9.04 -7.06
N GLN A 14 6.73 9.00 -6.88
CA GLN A 14 7.56 7.92 -7.42
C GLN A 14 7.13 6.55 -6.86
N VAL A 15 6.95 6.45 -5.55
CA VAL A 15 6.45 5.23 -4.89
C VAL A 15 5.09 4.82 -5.46
N ALA A 16 4.17 5.77 -5.60
CA ALA A 16 2.84 5.52 -6.15
C ALA A 16 2.90 4.99 -7.59
N LEU A 17 3.70 5.62 -8.45
CA LEU A 17 3.87 5.20 -9.84
C LEU A 17 4.53 3.83 -9.93
N CYS A 18 5.56 3.56 -9.12
CA CYS A 18 6.17 2.23 -9.03
C CYS A 18 5.16 1.16 -8.61
N THR A 19 4.33 1.45 -7.60
CA THR A 19 3.29 0.55 -7.12
C THR A 19 2.27 0.26 -8.23
N LEU A 20 1.72 1.30 -8.86
CA LEU A 20 0.76 1.14 -9.96
C LEU A 20 1.35 0.41 -11.18
N THR A 21 2.62 0.68 -11.51
CA THR A 21 3.31 0.00 -12.60
C THR A 21 3.49 -1.48 -12.29
N LEU A 22 3.92 -1.81 -11.07
CA LEU A 22 4.05 -3.20 -10.63
C LEU A 22 2.69 -3.92 -10.62
N THR A 23 1.64 -3.26 -10.12
CA THR A 23 0.27 -3.79 -10.16
C THR A 23 -0.17 -4.10 -11.59
N GLY A 24 0.02 -3.16 -12.52
CA GLY A 24 -0.31 -3.36 -13.93
C GLY A 24 0.51 -4.48 -14.57
N PHE A 25 1.81 -4.57 -14.26
CA PHE A 25 2.67 -5.65 -14.71
C PHE A 25 2.15 -7.01 -14.22
N LEU A 26 1.94 -7.17 -12.91
CA LEU A 26 1.40 -8.41 -12.33
C LEU A 26 0.03 -8.74 -12.91
N GLU A 27 -0.81 -7.75 -13.18
CA GLU A 27 -2.13 -7.98 -13.76
C GLU A 27 -2.04 -8.52 -15.20
N LEU A 28 -1.17 -7.95 -16.03
CA LEU A 28 -0.95 -8.39 -17.41
C LEU A 28 -0.34 -9.79 -17.49
N PHE A 29 0.65 -10.08 -16.65
CA PHE A 29 1.43 -11.32 -16.75
C PHE A 29 0.88 -12.47 -15.87
N CYS A 30 0.30 -12.17 -14.71
CA CYS A 30 -0.13 -13.18 -13.75
C CYS A 30 -1.66 -13.35 -13.65
N ALA A 31 -2.46 -12.34 -14.06
CA ALA A 31 -3.90 -12.34 -13.84
C ALA A 31 -4.76 -12.09 -15.10
N SER A 32 -4.18 -12.11 -16.30
CA SER A 32 -4.89 -11.79 -17.56
C SER A 32 -6.15 -12.64 -17.78
N LYS A 33 -6.13 -13.92 -17.41
CA LYS A 33 -7.31 -14.82 -17.47
C LYS A 33 -8.40 -14.41 -16.48
N THR A 34 -8.03 -14.04 -15.26
CA THR A 34 -8.96 -13.56 -14.22
C THR A 34 -9.58 -12.23 -14.61
N VAL A 35 -8.78 -11.31 -15.18
CA VAL A 35 -9.27 -10.04 -15.74
C VAL A 35 -10.28 -10.29 -16.87
N ALA A 36 -9.94 -11.17 -17.82
CA ALA A 36 -10.87 -11.52 -18.90
C ALA A 36 -12.17 -12.14 -18.38
N SER A 37 -12.10 -12.96 -17.32
CA SER A 37 -13.28 -13.52 -16.65
C SER A 37 -14.14 -12.43 -16.00
N LEU A 38 -13.51 -11.51 -15.26
CA LEU A 38 -14.18 -10.36 -14.65
C LEU A 38 -14.91 -9.54 -15.73
N LEU A 39 -14.22 -9.15 -16.80
CA LEU A 39 -14.79 -8.32 -17.87
C LEU A 39 -15.95 -8.97 -18.63
N LYS A 40 -16.05 -10.30 -18.66
CA LYS A 40 -17.17 -11.02 -19.27
C LYS A 40 -18.41 -11.08 -18.38
N SER A 41 -18.29 -10.78 -17.08
CA SER A 41 -19.43 -10.75 -16.16
C SER A 41 -20.30 -9.51 -16.37
N LYS A 42 -21.60 -9.61 -16.07
CA LYS A 42 -22.60 -8.56 -16.32
C LYS A 42 -22.22 -7.19 -15.76
N GLU A 43 -21.63 -7.14 -14.56
CA GLU A 43 -21.22 -5.90 -13.87
C GLU A 43 -19.71 -5.65 -13.89
N GLY A 44 -18.94 -6.61 -14.42
CA GLY A 44 -17.49 -6.64 -14.36
C GLY A 44 -16.78 -5.44 -14.95
N PRO A 45 -17.14 -4.95 -16.16
CA PRO A 45 -16.52 -3.75 -16.73
C PRO A 45 -16.72 -2.49 -15.87
N SER A 46 -17.86 -2.34 -15.21
CA SER A 46 -18.10 -1.23 -14.29
C SER A 46 -17.26 -1.38 -13.02
N LEU A 47 -17.24 -2.60 -12.47
CA LEU A 47 -16.48 -2.94 -11.27
C LEU A 47 -14.97 -2.76 -11.50
N TYR A 48 -14.45 -3.18 -12.65
CA TYR A 48 -13.04 -3.00 -13.03
C TYR A 48 -12.66 -1.53 -13.19
N ARG A 49 -13.52 -0.70 -13.82
CA ARG A 49 -13.31 0.76 -13.87
C ARG A 49 -13.29 1.39 -12.48
N ALA A 50 -14.15 0.95 -11.58
CA ALA A 50 -14.17 1.42 -10.19
C ALA A 50 -12.88 1.03 -9.45
N CYS A 51 -12.38 -0.19 -9.67
CA CYS A 51 -11.09 -0.66 -9.17
C CYS A 51 -9.93 0.23 -9.65
N LEU A 52 -9.82 0.47 -10.97
CA LEU A 52 -8.77 1.33 -11.52
C LEU A 52 -8.84 2.75 -10.96
N ARG A 53 -10.04 3.32 -10.87
CA ARG A 53 -10.24 4.65 -10.28
C ARG A 53 -9.82 4.69 -8.81
N ALA A 54 -10.18 3.69 -8.02
CA ALA A 54 -9.80 3.61 -6.62
C ALA A 54 -8.27 3.54 -6.47
N ASN A 55 -7.61 2.70 -7.25
CA ASN A 55 -6.14 2.62 -7.27
C ASN A 55 -5.50 3.96 -7.61
N LEU A 56 -5.98 4.66 -8.64
CA LEU A 56 -5.47 5.98 -9.02
C LEU A 56 -5.69 7.02 -7.91
N VAL A 57 -6.89 7.11 -7.34
CA VAL A 57 -7.19 8.08 -6.28
C VAL A 57 -6.35 7.79 -5.03
N ASN A 58 -6.34 6.55 -4.56
CA ASN A 58 -5.62 6.17 -3.35
C ASN A 58 -4.11 6.40 -3.53
N ASN A 59 -3.53 5.90 -4.63
CA ASN A 59 -2.08 5.96 -4.82
C ASN A 59 -1.60 7.31 -5.34
N LEU A 60 -2.35 8.09 -6.13
CA LEU A 60 -1.84 9.35 -6.69
C LEU A 60 -2.32 10.60 -5.95
N ALA A 61 -3.46 10.54 -5.25
CA ALA A 61 -3.95 11.69 -4.47
C ALA A 61 -3.64 11.56 -2.98
N ILE A 62 -3.85 10.39 -2.38
CA ILE A 62 -3.75 10.23 -0.91
C ILE A 62 -2.34 9.79 -0.49
N GLY A 63 -1.77 8.80 -1.18
CA GLY A 63 -0.46 8.22 -0.86
C GLY A 63 0.67 9.28 -0.81
N PRO A 64 0.87 10.10 -1.87
CA PRO A 64 1.97 11.06 -1.92
C PRO A 64 1.86 12.15 -0.86
N ILE A 65 0.64 12.60 -0.58
CA ILE A 65 0.38 13.58 0.49
C ILE A 65 0.71 12.96 1.84
N THR A 66 0.24 11.75 2.11
CA THR A 66 0.54 11.03 3.37
C THR A 66 2.04 10.80 3.54
N TYR A 67 2.72 10.36 2.48
CA TYR A 67 4.17 10.15 2.48
C TYR A 67 4.92 11.45 2.77
N ALA A 68 4.54 12.55 2.13
CA ALA A 68 5.16 13.86 2.34
C ALA A 68 4.97 14.36 3.77
N LEU A 69 3.76 14.23 4.32
CA LEU A 69 3.46 14.61 5.71
C LEU A 69 4.25 13.72 6.69
N ALA A 70 4.27 12.40 6.48
CA ALA A 70 5.02 11.49 7.33
C ALA A 70 6.52 11.79 7.31
N THR A 71 7.05 12.12 6.12
CA THR A 71 8.45 12.52 5.96
C THR A 71 8.75 13.83 6.68
N GLU A 72 7.89 14.84 6.57
CA GLU A 72 8.15 16.13 7.20
C GLU A 72 8.10 16.06 8.72
N PHE A 73 7.13 15.32 9.28
CA PHE A 73 6.87 15.34 10.72
C PHE A 73 7.60 14.24 11.51
N PHE A 74 7.90 13.09 10.90
CA PHE A 74 8.35 11.91 11.65
C PHE A 74 9.64 11.28 11.16
N VAL A 75 10.16 11.65 9.98
CA VAL A 75 11.45 11.12 9.52
C VAL A 75 12.59 11.79 10.27
N TYR A 76 13.51 10.98 10.77
CA TYR A 76 14.70 11.47 11.43
C TYR A 76 15.61 12.20 10.42
N LYS A 77 15.86 13.48 10.67
CA LYS A 77 16.80 14.31 9.93
C LYS A 77 18.18 14.17 10.59
N SER A 78 19.08 13.38 10.00
CA SER A 78 20.44 13.22 10.53
C SER A 78 21.22 14.52 10.42
N ASP A 79 21.96 14.82 11.49
CA ASP A 79 22.96 15.88 11.49
C ASP A 79 24.05 15.52 10.46
N PRO A 80 24.51 16.45 9.59
CA PRO A 80 25.50 16.14 8.56
C PRO A 80 26.76 15.45 9.09
N ASP A 81 27.12 15.73 10.35
CA ASP A 81 28.31 15.19 11.00
C ASP A 81 28.10 13.80 11.65
N SER A 82 26.85 13.35 11.80
CA SER A 82 26.50 12.14 12.55
C SER A 82 26.67 10.82 11.78
N GLY A 83 26.97 10.89 10.48
CA GLY A 83 27.15 9.71 9.63
C GLY A 83 25.89 8.84 9.47
N TYR A 84 25.94 7.87 8.56
CA TYR A 84 24.83 6.92 8.36
C TYR A 84 24.95 5.74 9.32
N SER A 85 23.87 5.44 10.06
CA SER A 85 23.77 4.25 10.91
C SER A 85 22.89 3.17 10.25
N LEU A 86 23.55 2.14 9.72
CA LEU A 86 22.86 1.00 9.11
C LEU A 86 21.94 0.27 10.10
N ILE A 87 22.39 0.09 11.35
CA ILE A 87 21.63 -0.62 12.39
C ILE A 87 20.34 0.14 12.69
N ARG A 88 20.40 1.48 12.81
CA ARG A 88 19.21 2.29 13.04
C ARG A 88 18.26 2.24 11.84
N SER A 89 18.79 2.40 10.63
CA SER A 89 17.97 2.35 9.41
C SER A 89 17.25 1.01 9.29
N PHE A 90 17.96 -0.09 9.53
CA PHE A 90 17.37 -1.44 9.51
C PHE A 90 16.32 -1.65 10.61
N THR A 91 16.64 -1.30 11.86
CA THR A 91 15.72 -1.49 13.00
C THR A 91 14.47 -0.64 12.89
N SER A 92 14.58 0.60 12.43
CA SER A 92 13.42 1.47 12.18
C SER A 92 12.59 1.00 10.99
N ALA A 93 13.21 0.51 9.90
CA ALA A 93 12.48 -0.09 8.78
C ALA A 93 11.69 -1.33 9.22
N LEU A 94 12.33 -2.24 9.96
CA LEU A 94 11.67 -3.43 10.49
C LEU A 94 10.54 -3.07 11.47
N GLY A 95 10.80 -2.13 12.38
CA GLY A 95 9.79 -1.62 13.32
C GLY A 95 8.59 -1.02 12.60
N LEU A 96 8.82 -0.29 11.50
CA LEU A 96 7.75 0.30 10.69
C LEU A 96 6.93 -0.78 9.97
N VAL A 97 7.58 -1.78 9.38
CA VAL A 97 6.89 -2.94 8.77
C VAL A 97 6.02 -3.67 9.79
N VAL A 98 6.55 -3.95 10.99
CA VAL A 98 5.82 -4.64 12.06
C VAL A 98 4.65 -3.79 12.56
N THR A 99 4.87 -2.51 12.85
CA THR A 99 3.82 -1.60 13.33
C THR A 99 2.70 -1.46 12.31
N HIS A 100 3.06 -1.30 11.04
CA HIS A 100 2.09 -1.26 9.95
C HIS A 100 1.30 -2.57 9.85
N ALA A 101 1.98 -3.73 9.90
CA ALA A 101 1.31 -5.03 9.82
C ALA A 101 0.31 -5.26 10.96
N LEU A 102 0.68 -4.91 12.19
CA LEU A 102 -0.20 -5.00 13.36
C LEU A 102 -1.39 -4.04 13.23
N GLY A 103 -1.13 -2.78 12.87
CA GLY A 103 -2.19 -1.78 12.70
C GLY A 103 -3.15 -2.13 11.55
N TYR A 104 -2.63 -2.61 10.43
CA TYR A 104 -3.41 -3.11 9.31
C TYR A 104 -4.29 -4.28 9.74
N HIS A 105 -3.72 -5.29 10.40
CA HIS A 105 -4.47 -6.45 10.88
C HIS A 105 -5.61 -6.03 11.83
N TYR A 106 -5.31 -5.14 12.77
CA TYR A 106 -6.32 -4.60 13.68
C TYR A 106 -7.42 -3.86 12.92
N ALA A 107 -7.07 -2.88 12.08
CA ALA A 107 -8.03 -2.09 11.32
C ALA A 107 -8.91 -2.95 10.42
N HIS A 108 -8.30 -3.91 9.70
CA HIS A 108 -9.00 -4.88 8.88
C HIS A 108 -9.97 -5.72 9.71
N SER A 109 -9.54 -6.26 10.85
CA SER A 109 -10.42 -7.04 11.75
C SER A 109 -11.64 -6.23 12.25
N GLN A 110 -11.48 -4.92 12.48
CA GLN A 110 -12.59 -4.05 12.85
C GLN A 110 -13.58 -3.87 11.70
N MET A 111 -13.09 -3.73 10.47
CA MET A 111 -13.95 -3.56 9.30
C MET A 111 -14.79 -4.79 8.95
N HIS A 112 -14.41 -5.99 9.42
CA HIS A 112 -15.28 -7.18 9.32
C HIS A 112 -16.42 -7.19 10.34
N ARG A 113 -16.48 -6.23 11.26
CA ARG A 113 -17.61 -6.07 12.20
C ARG A 113 -18.76 -5.32 11.55
N PRO A 114 -20.03 -5.61 11.89
CA PRO A 114 -21.20 -4.98 11.26
C PRO A 114 -21.18 -3.45 11.25
N GLN A 115 -20.62 -2.83 12.29
CA GLN A 115 -20.56 -1.36 12.43
C GLN A 115 -19.63 -0.68 11.42
N MET A 116 -18.63 -1.40 10.92
CA MET A 116 -17.59 -0.86 10.04
C MET A 116 -17.53 -1.53 8.66
N TYR A 117 -18.34 -2.58 8.43
CA TYR A 117 -18.39 -3.30 7.16
C TYR A 117 -18.62 -2.41 5.94
N TRP A 118 -19.34 -1.30 6.11
CA TRP A 118 -19.55 -0.33 5.03
C TRP A 118 -18.24 0.20 4.43
N ALA A 119 -17.16 0.30 5.21
CA ALA A 119 -15.86 0.78 4.75
C ALA A 119 -15.12 -0.26 3.88
N HIS A 120 -15.35 -1.55 4.14
CA HIS A 120 -14.69 -2.68 3.46
C HIS A 120 -15.59 -3.38 2.42
N LYS A 121 -16.88 -3.01 2.36
CA LYS A 121 -17.85 -3.54 1.40
C LYS A 121 -17.39 -3.38 -0.05
N PHE A 122 -16.73 -2.27 -0.38
CA PHE A 122 -16.17 -2.05 -1.71
C PHE A 122 -15.12 -3.11 -2.06
N HIS A 123 -14.19 -3.37 -1.15
CA HIS A 123 -13.15 -4.37 -1.37
C HIS A 123 -13.74 -5.79 -1.53
N HIS A 124 -14.77 -6.12 -0.74
CA HIS A 124 -15.49 -7.39 -0.89
C HIS A 124 -16.22 -7.59 -2.21
N ALA A 125 -16.56 -6.51 -2.93
CA ALA A 125 -17.19 -6.63 -4.25
C ALA A 125 -16.31 -7.39 -5.26
N PHE A 126 -14.99 -7.44 -5.01
CA PHE A 126 -14.02 -8.13 -5.86
C PHE A 126 -13.71 -9.57 -5.43
N ALA A 127 -14.29 -10.07 -4.33
CA ALA A 127 -13.93 -11.37 -3.74
C ALA A 127 -14.04 -12.57 -4.72
N LYS A 128 -14.92 -12.47 -5.72
CA LYS A 128 -15.07 -13.50 -6.77
C LYS A 128 -13.96 -13.48 -7.82
N HIS A 129 -13.35 -12.32 -8.06
CA HIS A 129 -12.37 -12.11 -9.13
C HIS A 129 -11.20 -11.28 -8.59
N VAL A 130 -10.33 -11.95 -7.83
CA VAL A 130 -9.15 -11.32 -7.23
C VAL A 130 -8.03 -11.24 -8.28
N THR A 131 -7.76 -10.03 -8.73
CA THR A 131 -6.60 -9.61 -9.54
C THR A 131 -5.71 -8.67 -8.73
N PRO A 132 -4.43 -8.47 -9.12
CA PRO A 132 -3.54 -7.50 -8.47
C PRO A 132 -4.15 -6.10 -8.34
N SER A 133 -4.85 -5.59 -9.37
CA SER A 133 -5.52 -4.30 -9.25
C SER A 133 -6.66 -4.34 -8.25
N SER A 134 -7.51 -5.38 -8.28
CA SER A 134 -8.64 -5.47 -7.35
C SER A 134 -8.21 -5.67 -5.89
N ALA A 135 -7.07 -6.33 -5.69
CA ALA A 135 -6.45 -6.53 -4.39
C ALA A 135 -5.96 -5.23 -3.77
N ASN A 136 -5.38 -4.36 -4.61
CA ASN A 136 -4.91 -3.05 -4.17
C ASN A 136 -6.05 -2.01 -4.13
N ALA A 137 -7.20 -2.32 -4.73
CA ALA A 137 -8.36 -1.45 -4.76
C ALA A 137 -9.20 -1.59 -3.48
N VAL A 138 -9.16 -0.54 -2.68
CA VAL A 138 -9.95 -0.39 -1.46
C VAL A 138 -10.69 0.95 -1.47
N SER A 139 -11.69 1.10 -0.60
CA SER A 139 -12.36 2.40 -0.45
C SER A 139 -11.36 3.46 0.07
N VAL A 140 -11.64 4.74 -0.16
CA VAL A 140 -10.80 5.83 0.39
C VAL A 140 -10.70 5.74 1.91
N VAL A 141 -11.80 5.38 2.58
CA VAL A 141 -11.85 5.23 4.04
C VAL A 141 -10.98 4.07 4.49
N GLU A 142 -11.08 2.93 3.82
CA GLU A 142 -10.25 1.76 4.10
C GLU A 142 -8.78 2.06 3.84
N TYR A 143 -8.44 2.72 2.73
CA TYR A 143 -7.08 3.14 2.42
C TYR A 143 -6.50 4.04 3.51
N ALA A 144 -7.27 5.06 3.93
CA ALA A 144 -6.84 5.97 4.97
C ALA A 144 -6.68 5.27 6.33
N TYR A 145 -7.65 4.45 6.73
CA TYR A 145 -7.72 3.85 8.06
C TYR A 145 -6.83 2.61 8.23
N ALA A 146 -6.80 1.72 7.24
CA ALA A 146 -6.07 0.47 7.34
C ALA A 146 -4.64 0.54 6.79
N TYR A 147 -4.35 1.45 5.85
CA TYR A 147 -3.02 1.56 5.24
C TYR A 147 -2.30 2.83 5.73
N MET A 148 -2.86 4.01 5.48
CA MET A 148 -2.17 5.27 5.75
C MET A 148 -1.98 5.54 7.25
N LEU A 149 -3.00 5.29 8.08
CA LEU A 149 -2.92 5.56 9.51
C LEU A 149 -1.89 4.66 10.22
N PRO A 150 -1.88 3.32 10.07
CA PRO A 150 -0.83 2.47 10.62
C PRO A 150 0.57 2.85 10.13
N PHE A 151 0.69 3.30 8.88
CA PHE A 151 1.95 3.80 8.33
C PHE A 151 2.45 5.06 9.06
N VAL A 152 1.58 6.06 9.23
CA VAL A 152 1.91 7.31 9.93
C VAL A 152 2.23 7.05 11.40
N VAL A 153 1.46 6.19 12.08
CA VAL A 153 1.74 5.77 13.46
C VAL A 153 3.09 5.05 13.54
N GLY A 154 3.40 4.16 12.59
CA GLY A 154 4.71 3.51 12.49
C GLY A 154 5.85 4.51 12.33
N CYS A 155 5.67 5.55 11.51
CA CYS A 155 6.66 6.61 11.39
C CYS A 155 6.86 7.36 12.70
N ALA A 156 5.76 7.72 13.39
CA ALA A 156 5.82 8.43 14.66
C ALA A 156 6.50 7.62 15.79
N VAL A 157 6.29 6.31 15.82
CA VAL A 157 6.88 5.41 16.82
C VAL A 157 8.34 5.06 16.51
N CYS A 158 8.66 4.79 15.24
CA CYS A 158 9.97 4.26 14.85
C CYS A 158 10.97 5.33 14.41
N ALA A 159 10.51 6.56 14.15
CA ALA A 159 11.30 7.69 13.67
C ALA A 159 12.31 7.29 12.57
N PRO A 160 11.86 6.68 11.46
CA PRO A 160 12.75 6.13 10.45
C PRO A 160 13.57 7.23 9.79
N ASP A 161 14.78 6.90 9.34
CA ASP A 161 15.43 7.73 8.32
C ASP A 161 14.81 7.48 6.94
N GLU A 162 15.18 8.32 5.98
CA GLU A 162 14.56 8.33 4.65
C GLU A 162 14.73 7.00 3.89
N ARG A 163 15.85 6.29 4.11
CA ARG A 163 16.10 4.98 3.49
C ARG A 163 15.22 3.92 4.14
N ALA A 164 15.16 3.92 5.47
CA ALA A 164 14.31 3.02 6.23
C ALA A 164 12.84 3.16 5.83
N LEU A 165 12.36 4.41 5.69
CA LEU A 165 11.01 4.70 5.25
C LEU A 165 10.73 4.10 3.85
N LEU A 166 11.60 4.39 2.88
CA LEU A 166 11.45 3.90 1.51
C LEU A 166 11.48 2.37 1.45
N THR A 167 12.41 1.73 2.17
CA THR A 167 12.51 0.27 2.24
C THR A 167 11.26 -0.35 2.83
N ALA A 168 10.75 0.19 3.94
CA ALA A 168 9.56 -0.34 4.58
C ALA A 168 8.32 -0.17 3.69
N VAL A 169 8.14 0.98 3.04
CA VAL A 169 7.06 1.19 2.06
C VAL A 169 7.15 0.20 0.91
N ALA A 170 8.34 -0.01 0.35
CA ALA A 170 8.53 -0.96 -0.75
C ALA A 170 8.16 -2.39 -0.32
N VAL A 171 8.61 -2.83 0.86
CA VAL A 171 8.30 -4.14 1.42
C VAL A 171 6.79 -4.30 1.64
N ILE A 172 6.13 -3.30 2.24
CA ILE A 172 4.68 -3.33 2.49
C ILE A 172 3.90 -3.38 1.16
N SER A 173 4.22 -2.50 0.20
CA SER A 173 3.54 -2.45 -1.10
C SER A 173 3.70 -3.74 -1.88
N VAL A 174 4.92 -4.30 -1.94
CA VAL A 174 5.17 -5.57 -2.64
C VAL A 174 4.40 -6.71 -1.96
N ASN A 175 4.47 -6.84 -0.64
CA ASN A 175 3.75 -7.89 0.08
C ASN A 175 2.24 -7.79 -0.11
N ASN A 176 1.68 -6.56 -0.10
CA ASN A 176 0.26 -6.34 -0.35
C ASN A 176 -0.16 -6.86 -1.73
N LEU A 177 0.67 -6.70 -2.76
CA LEU A 177 0.38 -7.21 -4.10
C LEU A 177 0.57 -8.73 -4.22
N LEU A 178 1.58 -9.29 -3.56
CA LEU A 178 1.91 -10.71 -3.64
C LEU A 178 0.87 -11.60 -2.95
N ILE A 179 0.41 -11.22 -1.76
CA ILE A 179 -0.58 -12.01 -0.97
C ILE A 179 -1.89 -12.19 -1.73
N HIS A 180 -2.22 -11.27 -2.64
CA HIS A 180 -3.44 -11.30 -3.42
C HIS A 180 -3.23 -11.69 -4.88
N THR A 181 -2.16 -12.42 -5.17
CA THR A 181 -1.93 -13.04 -6.47
C THR A 181 -2.07 -14.57 -6.32
N PRO A 182 -3.27 -15.16 -6.50
CA PRO A 182 -3.51 -16.59 -6.30
C PRO A 182 -2.58 -17.51 -7.12
N ALA A 183 -2.07 -17.02 -8.26
CA ALA A 183 -1.10 -17.74 -9.08
C ALA A 183 0.23 -18.03 -8.33
N LEU A 184 0.56 -17.24 -7.31
CA LEU A 184 1.75 -17.44 -6.48
C LEU A 184 1.50 -18.37 -5.27
N GLU A 185 0.24 -18.60 -4.89
CA GLU A 185 -0.12 -19.57 -3.83
C GLU A 185 0.16 -21.03 -4.25
N VAL A 186 0.35 -21.29 -5.54
CA VAL A 186 0.61 -22.63 -6.10
C VAL A 186 2.10 -23.03 -6.03
N LEU A 187 3.01 -22.07 -5.84
CA LEU A 187 4.46 -22.31 -5.79
C LEU A 187 4.92 -23.22 -4.62
N PRO A 188 4.32 -23.20 -3.42
CA PRO A 188 4.69 -24.10 -2.33
C PRO A 188 4.20 -25.55 -2.50
N GLN A 189 3.34 -25.84 -3.48
CA GLN A 189 2.79 -27.19 -3.70
C GLN A 189 3.61 -28.03 -4.69
N GLN A 190 4.69 -27.46 -5.24
CA GLN A 190 5.56 -28.10 -6.23
C GLN A 190 7.00 -28.27 -5.72
N LEU A 191 7.25 -27.99 -4.44
CA LEU A 191 8.48 -28.27 -3.70
C LEU A 191 8.20 -29.33 -2.63
#